data_AF-A0A9X2ULK4-F1
#
_entry.id   AF-A0A9X2ULK4-F1
#
_cell.length_a   1.000
_cell.length_b   1.000
_cell.length_c   1.000
_cell.angle_alpha   90.00
_cell.angle_beta   90.00
_cell.angle_gamma   90.00
#
_symmetry.space_group_name_H-M   'P 1'
#
loop_
_entity.id
_entity.type
_entity.pdbx_description
1 polymer ?
#
loop_
_entity_poly.entity_id
_entity_poly.type
_entity_poly.pdbx_seq_one_letter_code
_entity_poly.pdbx_strand_id
1 'polypeptide(L)'
;MWVRLVAVLFVAACGPGPATGQSTGVIEGRVLDADSNAPLPRTHVFVVESMHGAVTDSSGRFRLEGVRPGPKRLYVSRVGHERRALALRPAPDRPVTVTVRLDAKVLNSPPITVSAERDEEWYERLDRFRSLFIGRSDLAEDCTLVNPEVLRFDDKWWGRFEAWAEKPVIIENRALGYRLTYFLKEFEEHGSVVRWDGEPLFEPLAPTDSAEAARWRRNRLEAYRGSLRHFLRALIDDRLDEAQFDLYRLPRASAFRHAARADRFPAERDNILEAGPDSTYLLTAHDRLEVVYHGVPERRAYLEWADLRRRTPRDHQTSQIELNEQPLHIDPSGEIVEPYGATLYQYFAFTARMAKRLPREYEPPK
;
A
#
# COMPACT_ATOMS: atom_id res chain seq x y z
N MET A 1 19.69 70.03 -19.90
CA MET A 1 18.60 69.37 -20.65
C MET A 1 18.76 67.87 -20.41
N TRP A 2 17.92 67.27 -19.55
CA TRP A 2 18.07 65.88 -19.10
C TRP A 2 17.29 64.94 -20.03
N VAL A 3 17.95 63.96 -20.63
CA VAL A 3 17.32 62.90 -21.44
C VAL A 3 16.89 61.77 -20.50
N ARG A 4 15.58 61.49 -20.44
CA ARG A 4 15.03 60.34 -19.70
C ARG A 4 15.04 59.10 -20.60
N LEU A 5 15.80 58.08 -20.23
CA LEU A 5 15.66 56.72 -20.78
C LEU A 5 14.40 56.07 -20.18
N VAL A 6 13.50 55.60 -21.04
CA VAL A 6 12.39 54.72 -20.66
C VAL A 6 12.83 53.29 -20.92
N ALA A 7 13.02 52.51 -19.86
CA ALA A 7 13.23 51.07 -19.95
C ALA A 7 11.87 50.38 -20.08
N VAL A 8 11.65 49.69 -21.21
CA VAL A 8 10.47 48.84 -21.42
C VAL A 8 10.80 47.45 -20.85
N LEU A 9 10.15 47.09 -19.74
CA LEU A 9 10.21 45.74 -19.17
C LEU A 9 9.31 44.81 -19.99
N PHE A 10 9.90 43.83 -20.67
CA PHE A 10 9.15 42.71 -21.26
C PHE A 10 8.80 41.71 -20.14
N VAL A 11 7.55 41.71 -19.70
CA VAL A 11 7.01 40.63 -18.86
C VAL A 11 6.69 39.45 -19.77
N ALA A 12 7.54 38.43 -19.76
CA ALA A 12 7.25 37.15 -20.40
C ALA A 12 6.12 36.45 -19.62
N ALA A 13 4.91 36.47 -20.17
CA ALA A 13 3.78 35.72 -19.65
C ALA A 13 4.03 34.21 -19.88
N CYS A 14 4.40 33.50 -18.82
CA CYS A 14 4.45 32.04 -18.80
C CYS A 14 3.00 31.53 -18.81
N GLY A 15 2.46 31.26 -19.99
CA GLY A 15 1.17 30.57 -20.12
C GLY A 15 1.27 29.13 -19.58
N PRO A 16 0.18 28.56 -19.03
CA PRO A 16 0.17 27.16 -18.66
C PRO A 16 0.45 26.32 -19.91
N GLY A 17 1.59 25.61 -19.90
CA GLY A 17 1.92 24.67 -20.97
C GLY A 17 0.84 23.59 -21.09
N PRO A 18 0.65 23.00 -22.28
CA PRO A 18 -0.30 21.92 -22.47
C PRO A 18 0.03 20.79 -21.50
N ALA A 19 -0.93 20.44 -20.64
CA ALA A 19 -0.88 19.20 -19.89
C ALA A 19 -0.84 18.07 -20.92
N THR A 20 0.31 17.44 -21.11
CA THR A 20 0.41 16.21 -21.89
C THR A 20 -0.48 15.17 -21.21
N GLY A 21 -1.68 14.95 -21.75
CA GLY A 21 -2.53 13.86 -21.31
C GLY A 21 -1.72 12.58 -21.46
N GLN A 22 -1.36 11.94 -20.35
CA GLN A 22 -0.73 10.62 -20.39
C GLN A 22 -1.68 9.70 -21.15
N SER A 23 -1.16 9.05 -22.19
CA SER A 23 -1.90 8.06 -22.96
C SER A 23 -2.28 6.91 -22.01
N THR A 24 -3.58 6.74 -21.76
CA THR A 24 -4.11 5.71 -20.85
C THR A 24 -4.81 4.60 -21.62
N GLY A 25 -4.79 3.39 -21.06
CA GLY A 25 -5.46 2.22 -21.61
C GLY A 25 -6.83 1.97 -21.00
N VAL A 26 -7.54 1.01 -21.61
CA VAL A 26 -8.86 0.54 -21.17
C VAL A 26 -8.79 -0.95 -20.90
N ILE A 27 -9.42 -1.40 -19.81
CA ILE A 27 -9.68 -2.81 -19.53
C ILE A 27 -11.19 -3.01 -19.49
N GLU A 28 -11.72 -3.91 -20.29
CA GLU A 28 -13.15 -4.19 -20.31
C GLU A 28 -13.42 -5.68 -20.41
N GLY A 29 -14.65 -6.09 -20.14
CA GLY A 29 -14.94 -7.51 -20.13
C GLY A 29 -16.26 -7.91 -19.55
N ARG A 30 -16.37 -9.20 -19.27
CA ARG A 30 -17.49 -9.81 -18.55
C ARG A 30 -17.00 -10.76 -17.48
N VAL A 31 -17.77 -10.85 -16.39
CA VAL A 31 -17.61 -11.87 -15.36
C VAL A 31 -18.78 -12.84 -15.41
N LEU A 32 -18.47 -14.13 -15.49
CA LEU A 32 -19.43 -15.22 -15.59
C LEU A 32 -19.19 -16.24 -14.47
N ASP A 33 -20.24 -16.99 -14.16
CA ASP A 33 -20.16 -18.19 -13.34
C ASP A 33 -19.45 -19.30 -14.13
N ALA A 34 -18.51 -20.01 -13.51
CA ALA A 34 -17.69 -21.00 -14.20
C ALA A 34 -18.51 -22.18 -14.71
N ASP A 35 -19.51 -22.63 -13.93
CA ASP A 35 -20.29 -23.82 -14.23
C ASP A 35 -21.45 -23.52 -15.18
N SER A 36 -22.28 -22.53 -14.82
CA SER A 36 -23.50 -22.22 -15.58
C SER A 36 -23.28 -21.27 -16.75
N ASN A 37 -22.11 -20.62 -16.84
CA ASN A 37 -21.84 -19.48 -17.74
C ASN A 37 -22.83 -18.30 -17.58
N ALA A 38 -23.61 -18.27 -16.50
CA ALA A 38 -24.52 -17.16 -16.22
C ALA A 38 -23.71 -15.88 -15.90
N PRO A 39 -24.20 -14.69 -16.31
CA PRO A 39 -23.54 -13.44 -15.96
C PRO A 39 -23.55 -13.20 -14.45
N LEU A 40 -22.43 -12.70 -13.92
CA LEU A 40 -22.29 -12.39 -12.49
C LEU A 40 -22.35 -10.87 -12.25
N PRO A 41 -23.55 -10.30 -12.00
CA PRO A 41 -23.69 -8.90 -11.61
C PRO A 41 -23.19 -8.65 -10.19
N ARG A 42 -22.93 -7.37 -9.89
CA ARG A 42 -22.45 -6.92 -8.56
C ARG A 42 -21.12 -7.57 -8.15
N THR A 43 -20.24 -7.78 -9.11
CA THR A 43 -18.88 -8.30 -8.91
C THR A 43 -17.91 -7.14 -8.95
N HIS A 44 -17.01 -7.05 -7.96
CA HIS A 44 -15.94 -6.06 -7.97
C HIS A 44 -14.85 -6.48 -8.94
N VAL A 45 -14.43 -5.55 -9.80
CA VAL A 45 -13.36 -5.72 -10.77
C VAL A 45 -12.47 -4.49 -10.71
N PHE A 46 -11.20 -4.63 -10.35
CA PHE A 46 -10.32 -3.48 -10.18
C PHE A 46 -8.85 -3.80 -10.40
N VAL A 47 -8.06 -2.77 -10.71
CA VAL A 47 -6.61 -2.85 -10.71
C VAL A 47 -6.11 -2.72 -9.27
N VAL A 48 -5.31 -3.69 -8.84
CA VAL A 48 -4.83 -3.79 -7.46
C VAL A 48 -4.05 -2.52 -7.03
N GLU A 49 -4.31 -2.07 -5.79
CA GLU A 49 -3.75 -0.86 -5.15
C GLU A 49 -4.01 0.47 -5.86
N SER A 50 -4.98 0.49 -6.77
CA SER A 50 -5.28 1.65 -7.59
C SER A 50 -6.63 2.27 -7.21
N MET A 51 -6.95 3.38 -7.86
CA MET A 51 -8.31 3.95 -7.87
C MET A 51 -9.18 3.45 -9.03
N HIS A 52 -8.68 2.52 -9.85
CA HIS A 52 -9.35 2.03 -11.05
C HIS A 52 -10.15 0.75 -10.72
N GLY A 53 -11.44 0.92 -10.44
CA GLY A 53 -12.35 -0.18 -10.16
C GLY A 53 -13.76 0.05 -10.70
N ALA A 54 -14.49 -1.04 -10.89
CA ALA A 54 -15.88 -1.04 -11.30
C ALA A 54 -16.62 -2.21 -10.64
N VAL A 55 -17.95 -2.11 -10.65
CA VAL A 55 -18.86 -3.19 -10.28
C VAL A 55 -19.61 -3.64 -11.54
N THR A 56 -19.69 -4.95 -11.77
CA THR A 56 -20.33 -5.49 -12.98
C THR A 56 -21.83 -5.18 -13.06
N ASP A 57 -22.30 -4.89 -14.28
CA ASP A 57 -23.72 -4.65 -14.59
C ASP A 57 -24.57 -5.94 -14.53
N SER A 58 -25.88 -5.83 -14.81
CA SER A 58 -26.82 -6.96 -14.83
C SER A 58 -26.46 -8.09 -15.81
N SER A 59 -25.63 -7.80 -16.81
CA SER A 59 -25.12 -8.75 -17.80
C SER A 59 -23.68 -9.19 -17.51
N GLY A 60 -23.15 -8.86 -16.34
CA GLY A 60 -21.79 -9.19 -15.91
C GLY A 60 -20.71 -8.33 -16.55
N ARG A 61 -21.04 -7.27 -17.31
CA ARG A 61 -20.04 -6.42 -17.99
C ARG A 61 -19.39 -5.44 -17.04
N PHE A 62 -18.13 -5.13 -17.30
CA PHE A 62 -17.38 -4.05 -16.65
C PHE A 62 -16.49 -3.32 -17.65
N ARG A 63 -16.06 -2.11 -17.27
CA ARG A 63 -15.11 -1.29 -18.02
C ARG A 63 -14.33 -0.39 -17.06
N LEU A 64 -13.01 -0.39 -17.18
CA LEU A 64 -12.05 0.43 -16.45
C LEU A 64 -11.31 1.30 -17.45
N GLU A 65 -11.37 2.61 -17.26
CA GLU A 65 -10.72 3.61 -18.12
C GLU A 65 -9.58 4.30 -17.35
N GLY A 66 -8.70 5.03 -18.05
CA GLY A 66 -7.65 5.80 -17.39
C GLY A 66 -6.49 4.95 -16.85
N VAL A 67 -6.46 3.64 -17.15
CA VAL A 67 -5.45 2.73 -16.60
C VAL A 67 -4.09 3.03 -17.25
N ARG A 68 -3.09 3.41 -16.44
CA ARG A 68 -1.74 3.66 -16.97
C ARG A 68 -1.20 2.41 -17.69
N PRO A 69 -0.43 2.57 -18.79
CA PRO A 69 0.14 1.43 -19.48
C PRO A 69 1.06 0.54 -18.63
N GLY A 70 1.40 -0.63 -19.18
CA GLY A 70 2.35 -1.56 -18.57
C GLY A 70 1.68 -2.64 -17.71
N PRO A 71 2.47 -3.47 -17.00
CA PRO A 71 1.94 -4.59 -16.21
C PRO A 71 0.96 -4.10 -15.12
N LYS A 72 -0.15 -4.83 -14.99
CA LYS A 72 -1.21 -4.61 -14.00
C LYS A 72 -1.74 -5.96 -13.54
N ARG A 73 -2.19 -6.01 -12.29
CA ARG A 73 -2.99 -7.11 -11.75
C ARG A 73 -4.44 -6.68 -11.68
N LEU A 74 -5.31 -7.36 -12.42
CA LEU A 74 -6.76 -7.20 -12.33
C LEU A 74 -7.30 -8.19 -11.30
N TYR A 75 -7.95 -7.70 -10.26
CA TYR A 75 -8.58 -8.52 -9.24
C TYR A 75 -10.09 -8.52 -9.41
N VAL A 76 -10.68 -9.72 -9.31
CA VAL A 76 -12.11 -9.96 -9.48
C VAL A 76 -12.63 -10.70 -8.25
N SER A 77 -13.61 -10.12 -7.57
CA SER A 77 -14.16 -10.68 -6.34
C SER A 77 -15.67 -10.50 -6.22
N ARG A 78 -16.34 -11.59 -5.84
CA ARG A 78 -17.76 -11.68 -5.54
C ARG A 78 -17.96 -12.55 -4.32
N VAL A 79 -18.87 -12.17 -3.43
CA VAL A 79 -19.27 -13.00 -2.28
C VAL A 79 -19.81 -14.34 -2.77
N GLY A 80 -19.43 -15.44 -2.12
CA GLY A 80 -19.82 -16.79 -2.50
C GLY A 80 -19.09 -17.36 -3.71
N HIS A 81 -18.02 -16.72 -4.19
CA HIS A 81 -17.20 -17.20 -5.31
C HIS A 81 -15.72 -17.13 -4.96
N GLU A 82 -14.92 -17.98 -5.59
CA GLU A 82 -13.47 -17.89 -5.48
C GLU A 82 -12.94 -16.64 -6.18
N ARG A 83 -11.99 -15.96 -5.52
CA ARG A 83 -11.38 -14.72 -6.00
C ARG A 83 -10.38 -15.04 -7.12
N ARG A 84 -10.30 -14.20 -8.15
CA ARG A 84 -9.33 -14.37 -9.26
C ARG A 84 -8.48 -13.12 -9.45
N ALA A 85 -7.20 -13.31 -9.72
CA ALA A 85 -6.26 -12.28 -10.12
C ALA A 85 -5.67 -12.61 -11.49
N LEU A 86 -5.60 -11.63 -12.39
CA LEU A 86 -5.08 -11.78 -13.74
C LEU A 86 -3.97 -10.77 -14.01
N ALA A 87 -2.85 -11.22 -14.55
CA ALA A 87 -1.81 -10.34 -15.07
C ALA A 87 -2.22 -9.81 -16.45
N LEU A 88 -2.27 -8.49 -16.60
CA LEU A 88 -2.63 -7.80 -17.84
C LEU A 88 -1.61 -6.72 -18.18
N ARG A 89 -1.55 -6.31 -19.45
CA ARG A 89 -0.75 -5.18 -19.90
C ARG A 89 -1.60 -4.22 -20.75
N PRO A 90 -2.33 -3.29 -20.11
CA PRO A 90 -3.04 -2.26 -20.83
C PRO A 90 -2.09 -1.41 -21.65
N ALA A 91 -2.53 -1.02 -22.85
CA ALA A 91 -1.85 -0.10 -23.73
C ALA A 91 -2.87 0.97 -24.21
N PRO A 92 -2.41 2.18 -24.61
CA PRO A 92 -3.32 3.26 -24.95
C PRO A 92 -4.08 3.08 -26.27
N ASP A 93 -3.51 2.29 -27.18
CA ASP A 93 -3.98 2.11 -28.56
C ASP A 93 -5.09 1.05 -28.68
N ARG A 94 -5.21 0.14 -27.71
CA ARG A 94 -6.18 -0.95 -27.75
C ARG A 94 -6.73 -1.33 -26.37
N PRO A 95 -8.07 -1.43 -26.22
CA PRO A 95 -8.67 -2.01 -25.03
C PRO A 95 -8.25 -3.48 -24.83
N VAL A 96 -7.95 -3.83 -23.58
CA VAL A 96 -7.75 -5.21 -23.16
C VAL A 96 -9.11 -5.78 -22.79
N THR A 97 -9.63 -6.69 -23.63
CA THR A 97 -10.91 -7.38 -23.37
C THR A 97 -10.67 -8.72 -22.69
N VAL A 98 -11.31 -8.96 -21.54
CA VAL A 98 -11.19 -10.24 -20.80
C VAL A 98 -12.54 -10.83 -20.43
N THR A 99 -12.64 -12.16 -20.46
CA THR A 99 -13.76 -12.90 -19.85
C THR A 99 -13.23 -13.62 -18.63
N VAL A 100 -13.76 -13.31 -17.46
CA VAL A 100 -13.36 -13.92 -16.19
C VAL A 100 -14.45 -14.88 -15.75
N ARG A 101 -14.09 -16.12 -15.45
CA ARG A 101 -14.98 -17.12 -14.88
C ARG A 101 -14.63 -17.34 -13.42
N LEU A 102 -15.63 -17.25 -12.53
CA LEU A 102 -15.46 -17.49 -11.10
C LEU A 102 -16.15 -18.79 -10.70
N ASP A 103 -15.43 -19.62 -9.96
CA ASP A 103 -15.95 -20.84 -9.38
C ASP A 103 -16.77 -20.51 -8.13
N ALA A 104 -17.89 -21.20 -7.93
CA ALA A 104 -18.70 -21.03 -6.73
C ALA A 104 -17.93 -21.52 -5.49
N LYS A 105 -18.06 -20.78 -4.39
CA LYS A 105 -17.43 -21.10 -3.10
C LYS A 105 -18.50 -21.39 -2.06
N VAL A 106 -18.39 -22.54 -1.40
CA VAL A 106 -19.23 -22.87 -0.24
C VAL A 106 -18.81 -21.99 0.93
N LEU A 107 -19.75 -21.18 1.42
CA LEU A 107 -19.52 -20.33 2.58
C LEU A 107 -19.75 -21.16 3.85
N ASN A 108 -18.68 -21.42 4.60
CA ASN A 108 -18.75 -22.17 5.86
C ASN A 108 -18.96 -21.26 7.08
N SER A 109 -19.23 -19.97 6.87
CA SER A 109 -19.38 -18.98 7.92
C SER A 109 -20.86 -18.80 8.30
N PRO A 110 -21.22 -18.77 9.59
CA PRO A 110 -22.58 -18.42 10.00
C PRO A 110 -22.95 -17.00 9.53
N PRO A 111 -24.22 -16.76 9.16
CA PRO A 111 -24.65 -15.48 8.61
C PRO A 111 -24.29 -14.31 9.53
N ILE A 112 -23.92 -13.17 8.95
CA ILE A 112 -23.73 -11.92 9.71
C ILE A 112 -25.11 -11.46 10.19
N THR A 113 -25.49 -11.78 11.43
CA THR A 113 -26.64 -11.17 12.10
C THR A 113 -26.20 -9.84 12.70
N VAL A 114 -26.67 -8.74 12.10
CA VAL A 114 -26.43 -7.35 12.55
C VAL A 114 -27.09 -7.05 13.91
N SER A 115 -27.96 -7.95 14.39
CA SER A 115 -28.88 -7.72 15.50
C SER A 115 -28.44 -8.26 16.87
N ALA A 116 -27.29 -8.92 16.99
CA ALA A 116 -26.76 -9.32 18.29
C ALA A 116 -25.71 -8.32 18.73
N GLU A 117 -25.94 -7.63 19.85
CA GLU A 117 -24.87 -6.94 20.58
C GLU A 117 -23.70 -7.92 20.75
N ARG A 118 -22.50 -7.50 20.33
CA ARG A 118 -21.29 -8.30 20.46
C ARG A 118 -20.83 -8.28 21.92
N ASP A 119 -20.14 -9.34 22.34
CA ASP A 119 -19.53 -9.39 23.66
C ASP A 119 -18.33 -8.42 23.75
N GLU A 120 -17.92 -8.12 24.99
CA GLU A 120 -16.77 -7.26 25.29
C GLU A 120 -15.48 -7.77 24.63
N GLU A 121 -15.28 -9.10 24.63
CA GLU A 121 -14.13 -9.77 24.03
C GLU A 121 -14.01 -9.50 22.52
N TRP A 122 -15.13 -9.42 21.80
CA TRP A 122 -15.12 -9.05 20.38
C TRP A 122 -14.61 -7.61 20.17
N TYR A 123 -14.97 -6.66 21.05
CA TYR A 123 -14.49 -5.28 20.94
C TYR A 123 -13.01 -5.15 21.30
N GLU A 124 -12.52 -5.92 22.26
CA GLU A 124 -11.07 -6.00 22.55
C GLU A 124 -10.29 -6.54 21.35
N ARG A 125 -10.79 -7.61 20.71
CA ARG A 125 -10.21 -8.15 19.47
C ARG A 125 -10.27 -7.16 18.32
N LEU A 126 -11.37 -6.40 18.21
CA LEU A 126 -11.51 -5.34 17.22
C LEU A 126 -10.46 -4.23 17.43
N ASP A 127 -10.26 -3.78 18.68
CA ASP A 127 -9.26 -2.76 19.00
C ASP A 127 -7.83 -3.25 18.72
N ARG A 128 -7.54 -4.52 19.07
CA ARG A 128 -6.27 -5.18 18.71
C ARG A 128 -6.08 -5.21 17.20
N PHE A 129 -7.08 -5.67 16.44
CA PHE A 129 -7.03 -5.67 14.98
C PHE A 129 -6.82 -4.26 14.42
N ARG A 130 -7.56 -3.25 14.91
CA ARG A 130 -7.41 -1.85 14.46
C ARG A 130 -5.99 -1.34 14.71
N SER A 131 -5.46 -1.55 15.91
CA SER A 131 -4.09 -1.18 16.30
C SER A 131 -3.04 -1.78 15.36
N LEU A 132 -3.20 -3.06 15.00
CA LEU A 132 -2.23 -3.80 14.19
C LEU A 132 -2.42 -3.56 12.67
N PHE A 133 -3.64 -3.40 12.19
CA PHE A 133 -3.95 -3.30 10.76
C PHE A 133 -4.00 -1.85 10.27
N ILE A 134 -4.71 -0.96 10.98
CA ILE A 134 -4.77 0.48 10.65
C ILE A 134 -3.49 1.19 11.13
N GLY A 135 -2.95 0.77 12.27
CA GLY A 135 -1.71 1.31 12.85
C GLY A 135 -1.96 2.24 14.04
N ARG A 136 -0.86 2.79 14.58
CA ARG A 136 -0.85 3.67 15.76
C ARG A 136 -0.18 5.03 15.52
N SER A 137 -0.07 5.46 14.26
CA SER A 137 0.42 6.81 13.93
C SER A 137 -0.66 7.85 14.14
N ASP A 138 -0.29 9.13 14.24
CA ASP A 138 -1.23 10.26 14.30
C ASP A 138 -2.29 10.21 13.16
N LEU A 139 -1.90 9.77 11.95
CA LEU A 139 -2.83 9.60 10.82
C LEU A 139 -3.88 8.49 11.01
N ALA A 140 -3.64 7.54 11.92
CA ALA A 140 -4.55 6.44 12.21
C ALA A 140 -5.75 6.89 13.05
N GLU A 141 -5.62 7.99 13.79
CA GLU A 141 -6.70 8.58 14.59
C GLU A 141 -7.86 9.03 13.70
N ASP A 142 -7.54 9.56 12.51
CA ASP A 142 -8.50 9.99 11.48
C ASP A 142 -8.97 8.84 10.56
N CYS A 143 -8.74 7.59 10.94
CA CYS A 143 -9.21 6.41 10.21
C CYS A 143 -10.37 5.73 10.95
N THR A 144 -11.48 5.51 10.23
CA THR A 144 -12.67 4.82 10.73
C THR A 144 -12.89 3.52 9.98
N LEU A 145 -13.11 2.44 10.73
CA LEU A 145 -13.57 1.16 10.18
C LEU A 145 -15.11 1.22 10.08
N VAL A 146 -15.65 1.26 8.87
CA VAL A 146 -17.06 1.60 8.62
C VAL A 146 -17.99 0.41 8.85
N ASN A 147 -17.52 -0.81 8.57
CA ASN A 147 -18.31 -2.04 8.67
C ASN A 147 -17.58 -3.12 9.50
N PRO A 148 -17.18 -2.83 10.75
CA PRO A 148 -16.37 -3.76 11.55
C PRO A 148 -17.07 -5.11 11.79
N GLU A 149 -18.40 -5.19 11.70
CA GLU A 149 -19.20 -6.40 11.89
C GLU A 149 -18.95 -7.50 10.84
N VAL A 150 -18.29 -7.18 9.73
CA VAL A 150 -17.87 -8.17 8.72
C VAL A 150 -16.65 -8.96 9.17
N LEU A 151 -15.89 -8.46 10.15
CA LEU A 151 -14.74 -9.15 10.70
C LEU A 151 -15.13 -10.34 11.55
N ARG A 152 -14.29 -11.36 11.49
CA ARG A 152 -14.28 -12.51 12.37
C ARG A 152 -12.90 -12.61 12.99
N PHE A 153 -12.86 -13.14 14.21
CA PHE A 153 -11.65 -13.28 14.98
C PHE A 153 -11.55 -14.68 15.56
N ASP A 154 -10.33 -15.17 15.69
CA ASP A 154 -10.01 -16.37 16.46
C ASP A 154 -8.67 -16.17 17.18
N ASP A 155 -8.59 -16.57 18.43
CA ASP A 155 -7.39 -16.51 19.27
C ASP A 155 -7.21 -17.75 20.15
N LYS A 156 -7.94 -18.83 19.86
CA LYS A 156 -8.06 -19.99 20.75
C LYS A 156 -6.85 -20.92 20.77
N TRP A 157 -5.81 -20.65 19.96
CA TRP A 157 -4.65 -21.54 19.82
C TRP A 157 -3.32 -20.81 20.01
N TRP A 158 -2.54 -21.26 21.01
CA TRP A 158 -1.11 -20.94 21.22
C TRP A 158 -0.71 -19.46 21.01
N GLY A 159 -1.51 -18.50 21.51
CA GLY A 159 -1.18 -17.08 21.41
C GLY A 159 -1.15 -16.51 19.99
N ARG A 160 -1.77 -17.21 19.03
CA ARG A 160 -2.05 -16.72 17.67
C ARG A 160 -3.33 -15.90 17.70
N PHE A 161 -3.35 -14.73 17.06
CA PHE A 161 -4.55 -13.93 16.85
C PHE A 161 -4.82 -13.80 15.35
N GLU A 162 -5.98 -14.28 14.91
CA GLU A 162 -6.39 -14.31 13.51
C GLU A 162 -7.59 -13.40 13.27
N ALA A 163 -7.64 -12.81 12.08
CA ALA A 163 -8.83 -12.12 11.58
C ALA A 163 -9.07 -12.40 10.10
N TRP A 164 -10.34 -12.49 9.70
CA TRP A 164 -10.74 -12.63 8.30
C TRP A 164 -12.10 -11.99 8.04
N ALA A 165 -12.42 -11.78 6.76
CA ALA A 165 -13.70 -11.27 6.33
C ALA A 165 -14.15 -11.87 4.98
N GLU A 166 -15.43 -12.25 4.93
CA GLU A 166 -16.11 -12.71 3.71
C GLU A 166 -16.44 -11.56 2.76
N LYS A 167 -16.89 -10.44 3.35
CA LYS A 167 -17.15 -9.17 2.65
C LYS A 167 -15.92 -8.26 2.77
N PRO A 168 -15.71 -7.32 1.84
CA PRO A 168 -14.63 -6.38 1.97
C PRO A 168 -14.79 -5.50 3.22
N VAL A 169 -13.66 -5.19 3.82
CA VAL A 169 -13.52 -4.29 4.97
C VAL A 169 -13.39 -2.86 4.44
N ILE A 170 -14.27 -1.96 4.89
CA ILE A 170 -14.33 -0.57 4.43
C ILE A 170 -13.65 0.32 5.47
N ILE A 171 -12.61 1.03 5.05
CA ILE A 171 -11.89 1.99 5.88
C ILE A 171 -12.08 3.38 5.27
N GLU A 172 -12.61 4.31 6.04
CA GLU A 172 -12.61 5.73 5.68
C GLU A 172 -11.40 6.39 6.33
N ASN A 173 -10.42 6.79 5.51
CA ASN A 173 -9.20 7.46 5.93
C ASN A 173 -9.34 8.98 5.65
N ARG A 174 -9.84 9.72 6.65
CA ARG A 174 -9.99 11.17 6.61
C ARG A 174 -8.68 11.92 6.83
N ALA A 175 -7.62 11.23 7.23
CA ALA A 175 -6.27 11.77 7.27
C ALA A 175 -5.71 12.00 5.85
N LEU A 176 -5.98 11.06 4.94
CA LEU A 176 -5.48 11.07 3.57
C LEU A 176 -6.55 11.41 2.52
N GLY A 177 -7.83 11.45 2.89
CA GLY A 177 -8.92 11.74 1.96
C GLY A 177 -9.22 10.60 1.00
N TYR A 178 -9.17 9.37 1.49
CA TYR A 178 -9.48 8.16 0.72
C TYR A 178 -10.44 7.26 1.49
N ARG A 179 -11.32 6.57 0.78
CA ARG A 179 -11.97 5.35 1.24
C ARG A 179 -11.25 4.16 0.64
N LEU A 180 -10.98 3.16 1.48
CA LEU A 180 -10.39 1.90 1.06
C LEU A 180 -11.47 0.81 1.17
N THR A 181 -11.70 0.10 0.08
CA THR A 181 -12.40 -1.18 0.07
C THR A 181 -11.35 -2.28 0.08
N TYR A 182 -11.15 -2.93 1.22
CA TYR A 182 -10.07 -3.90 1.43
C TYR A 182 -10.60 -5.34 1.42
N PHE A 183 -10.18 -6.13 0.44
CA PHE A 183 -10.55 -7.54 0.33
C PHE A 183 -9.58 -8.39 1.16
N LEU A 184 -9.82 -8.44 2.48
CA LEU A 184 -9.00 -9.19 3.42
C LEU A 184 -9.05 -10.70 3.11
N LYS A 185 -7.89 -11.31 2.87
CA LYS A 185 -7.76 -12.75 2.70
C LYS A 185 -7.43 -13.42 4.02
N GLU A 186 -6.41 -12.91 4.70
CA GLU A 186 -5.98 -13.40 6.01
C GLU A 186 -5.29 -12.27 6.78
N PHE A 187 -5.36 -12.37 8.10
CA PHE A 187 -4.62 -11.55 9.04
C PHE A 187 -4.22 -12.44 10.21
N GLU A 188 -2.97 -12.33 10.62
CA GLU A 188 -2.41 -13.10 11.72
C GLU A 188 -1.39 -12.28 12.50
N GLU A 189 -1.46 -12.37 13.82
CA GLU A 189 -0.40 -12.01 14.72
C GLU A 189 0.03 -13.23 15.54
N HIS A 190 1.34 -13.44 15.63
CA HIS A 190 1.94 -14.49 16.45
C HIS A 190 3.28 -13.99 17.00
N GLY A 191 3.38 -13.89 18.33
CA GLY A 191 4.52 -13.29 18.99
C GLY A 191 4.65 -11.80 18.63
N SER A 192 5.78 -11.41 18.04
CA SER A 192 6.03 -10.02 17.60
C SER A 192 5.76 -9.81 16.10
N VAL A 193 5.38 -10.85 15.37
CA VAL A 193 5.16 -10.79 13.92
C VAL A 193 3.68 -10.63 13.63
N VAL A 194 3.37 -9.64 12.81
CA VAL A 194 2.03 -9.40 12.26
C VAL A 194 2.15 -9.54 10.75
N ARG A 195 1.28 -10.32 10.15
CA ARG A 195 1.19 -10.49 8.69
C ARG A 195 -0.26 -10.45 8.24
N TRP A 196 -0.50 -9.96 7.04
CA TRP A 196 -1.82 -10.01 6.42
C TRP A 196 -1.68 -9.97 4.90
N ASP A 197 -2.65 -10.56 4.21
CA ASP A 197 -2.79 -10.49 2.75
C ASP A 197 -4.20 -10.01 2.40
N GLY A 198 -4.28 -9.22 1.34
CA GLY A 198 -5.53 -8.73 0.79
C GLY A 198 -5.28 -7.67 -0.27
N GLU A 199 -6.35 -7.30 -0.95
CA GLU A 199 -6.26 -6.38 -2.09
C GLU A 199 -7.03 -5.09 -1.79
N PRO A 200 -6.38 -3.92 -1.77
CA PRO A 200 -7.05 -2.64 -1.58
C PRO A 200 -7.55 -2.05 -2.91
N LEU A 201 -8.75 -1.47 -2.87
CA LEU A 201 -9.28 -0.55 -3.87
C LEU A 201 -9.51 0.81 -3.22
N PHE A 202 -8.99 1.88 -3.83
CA PHE A 202 -9.09 3.24 -3.33
C PHE A 202 -10.19 4.02 -4.02
N GLU A 203 -10.88 4.87 -3.27
CA GLU A 203 -11.82 5.87 -3.78
C GLU A 203 -11.47 7.23 -3.16
N PRO A 204 -11.27 8.30 -3.96
CA PRO A 204 -11.03 9.62 -3.41
C PRO A 204 -12.28 10.16 -2.70
N LEU A 205 -12.09 10.79 -1.55
CA LEU A 205 -13.15 11.51 -0.86
C LEU A 205 -13.24 12.95 -1.38
N ALA A 206 -14.44 13.53 -1.37
CA ALA A 206 -14.60 14.96 -1.55
C ALA A 206 -14.21 15.68 -0.25
N PRO A 207 -13.31 16.67 -0.28
CA PRO A 207 -13.01 17.47 0.89
C PRO A 207 -14.21 18.35 1.24
N THR A 208 -14.43 18.56 2.53
CA THR A 208 -15.45 19.48 3.05
C THR A 208 -15.11 20.94 2.77
N ASP A 209 -13.83 21.29 2.77
CA ASP A 209 -13.33 22.62 2.45
C ASP A 209 -11.88 22.61 1.89
N SER A 210 -11.37 23.80 1.54
CA SER A 210 -10.01 23.95 1.01
C SER A 210 -8.91 23.66 2.03
N ALA A 211 -9.18 23.84 3.33
CA ALA A 211 -8.21 23.61 4.40
C ALA A 211 -8.00 22.10 4.62
N GLU A 212 -9.07 21.32 4.59
CA GLU A 212 -9.04 19.86 4.58
C GLU A 212 -8.31 19.34 3.34
N ALA A 213 -8.63 19.85 2.15
CA ALA A 213 -7.91 19.48 0.93
C ALA A 213 -6.39 19.76 1.05
N ALA A 214 -6.00 20.87 1.67
CA ALA A 214 -4.61 21.20 1.93
C ALA A 214 -3.97 20.28 2.99
N ARG A 215 -4.71 19.92 4.03
CA ARG A 215 -4.29 18.93 5.05
C ARG A 215 -4.00 17.59 4.41
N TRP A 216 -4.91 17.07 3.58
CA TRP A 216 -4.70 15.80 2.86
C TRP A 216 -3.45 15.83 1.98
N ARG A 217 -3.20 16.92 1.23
CA ARG A 217 -1.97 17.03 0.42
C ARG A 217 -0.71 16.94 1.27
N ARG A 218 -0.66 17.60 2.44
CA ARG A 218 0.47 17.51 3.37
C ARG A 218 0.61 16.11 3.97
N ASN A 219 -0.50 15.52 4.42
CA ASN A 219 -0.51 14.20 5.05
C ASN A 219 -0.11 13.09 4.06
N ARG A 220 -0.49 13.20 2.78
CA ARG A 220 -0.04 12.26 1.74
C ARG A 220 1.46 12.37 1.49
N LEU A 221 2.01 13.58 1.48
CA LEU A 221 3.46 13.76 1.38
C LEU A 221 4.20 13.21 2.61
N GLU A 222 3.64 13.42 3.80
CA GLU A 222 4.16 12.81 5.04
C GLU A 222 4.09 11.28 5.02
N ALA A 223 2.97 10.71 4.55
CA ALA A 223 2.81 9.26 4.46
C ALA A 223 3.80 8.64 3.46
N TYR A 224 4.15 9.38 2.41
CA TYR A 224 5.13 8.95 1.41
C TYR A 224 6.57 9.07 1.91
N ARG A 225 6.98 10.22 2.45
CA ARG A 225 8.37 10.47 2.86
C ARG A 225 8.84 9.50 3.93
N GLY A 226 9.99 8.87 3.69
CA GLY A 226 10.55 7.85 4.58
C GLY A 226 9.79 6.53 4.62
N SER A 227 8.77 6.34 3.78
CA SER A 227 8.08 5.04 3.65
C SER A 227 8.93 4.03 2.88
N LEU A 228 8.56 2.75 2.99
CA LEU A 228 9.15 1.68 2.17
C LEU A 228 9.02 2.01 0.67
N ARG A 229 7.86 2.50 0.22
CA ARG A 229 7.64 2.89 -1.18
C ARG A 229 8.59 4.00 -1.64
N HIS A 230 8.83 5.00 -0.80
CA HIS A 230 9.79 6.07 -1.11
C HIS A 230 11.21 5.53 -1.23
N PHE A 231 11.62 4.68 -0.29
CA PHE A 231 12.92 4.02 -0.32
C PHE A 231 13.10 3.15 -1.57
N LEU A 232 12.14 2.27 -1.88
CA LEU A 232 12.23 1.37 -3.03
C LEU A 232 12.25 2.11 -4.36
N ARG A 233 11.47 3.20 -4.51
CA ARG A 233 11.55 4.06 -5.69
C ARG A 233 12.91 4.77 -5.81
N ALA A 234 13.44 5.29 -4.71
CA ALA A 234 14.76 5.93 -4.71
C ALA A 234 15.87 4.92 -5.03
N LEU A 235 15.76 3.68 -4.57
CA LEU A 235 16.68 2.59 -4.90
C LEU A 235 16.61 2.22 -6.39
N ILE A 236 15.40 2.11 -6.95
CA ILE A 236 15.18 1.81 -8.37
C ILE A 236 15.81 2.89 -9.25
N ASP A 237 15.54 4.16 -8.93
CA ASP A 237 15.97 5.33 -9.69
C ASP A 237 17.45 5.69 -9.50
N ASP A 238 18.18 5.00 -8.61
CA ASP A 238 19.55 5.32 -8.19
C ASP A 238 19.69 6.74 -7.60
N ARG A 239 18.79 7.08 -6.68
CA ARG A 239 18.67 8.41 -6.07
C ARG A 239 18.54 8.36 -4.55
N LEU A 240 19.19 7.40 -3.90
CA LEU A 240 19.15 7.26 -2.44
C LEU A 240 19.67 8.52 -1.73
N ASP A 241 20.83 9.05 -2.17
CA ASP A 241 21.43 10.25 -1.58
C ASP A 241 20.53 11.48 -1.73
N GLU A 242 20.00 11.72 -2.94
CA GLU A 242 19.04 12.82 -3.20
C GLU A 242 17.77 12.67 -2.35
N ALA A 243 17.32 11.43 -2.16
CA ALA A 243 16.18 11.09 -1.33
C ALA A 243 16.52 10.98 0.17
N GLN A 244 17.76 11.30 0.57
CA GLN A 244 18.25 11.36 1.95
C GLN A 244 18.22 10.00 2.68
N PHE A 245 18.54 8.92 1.97
CA PHE A 245 18.66 7.58 2.51
C PHE A 245 20.11 7.11 2.53
N ASP A 246 20.55 6.59 3.67
CA ASP A 246 21.72 5.71 3.75
C ASP A 246 21.28 4.24 3.77
N LEU A 247 22.08 3.38 3.16
CA LEU A 247 21.82 1.95 3.08
C LEU A 247 23.01 1.14 3.59
N TYR A 248 22.73 0.18 4.47
CA TYR A 248 23.73 -0.71 5.05
C TYR A 248 23.26 -2.17 5.02
N ARG A 249 24.23 -3.09 5.04
CA ARG A 249 24.06 -4.50 5.37
C ARG A 249 24.41 -4.74 6.84
N LEU A 250 23.54 -5.48 7.51
CA LEU A 250 23.71 -5.97 8.86
C LEU A 250 23.86 -7.50 8.82
N PRO A 251 25.07 -8.03 9.08
CA PRO A 251 25.27 -9.47 9.15
C PRO A 251 24.32 -10.11 10.17
N ARG A 252 23.76 -11.27 9.82
CA ARG A 252 22.96 -12.04 10.78
C ARG A 252 23.83 -12.46 11.96
N ALA A 253 23.29 -12.38 13.18
CA ALA A 253 24.02 -12.60 14.43
C ALA A 253 24.74 -13.97 14.53
N SER A 254 24.37 -14.96 13.71
CA SER A 254 25.03 -16.27 13.63
C SER A 254 26.39 -16.26 12.90
N ALA A 255 26.76 -15.17 12.20
CA ALA A 255 27.98 -15.12 11.38
C ALA A 255 29.27 -14.82 12.18
N PHE A 256 29.19 -14.27 13.40
CA PHE A 256 30.40 -13.89 14.16
C PHE A 256 30.22 -14.04 15.68
N ARG A 257 30.96 -14.97 16.30
CA ARG A 257 31.05 -15.12 17.77
C ARG A 257 31.83 -14.00 18.47
N HIS A 258 32.39 -13.05 17.71
CA HIS A 258 33.27 -11.99 18.20
C HIS A 258 32.97 -10.59 17.65
N ALA A 259 31.88 -10.40 16.89
CA ALA A 259 31.50 -9.04 16.50
C ALA A 259 31.02 -8.29 17.74
N ALA A 260 31.68 -7.18 18.07
CA ALA A 260 31.09 -6.18 18.95
C ALA A 260 29.75 -5.72 18.33
N ARG A 261 28.83 -5.21 19.14
CA ARG A 261 27.56 -4.67 18.65
C ARG A 261 27.80 -3.75 17.43
N ALA A 262 27.22 -4.13 16.29
CA ALA A 262 26.93 -3.27 15.13
C ALA A 262 28.09 -2.89 14.17
N ASP A 263 28.82 -3.87 13.63
CA ASP A 263 29.48 -3.66 12.33
C ASP A 263 28.42 -3.67 11.22
N ARG A 264 27.97 -2.48 10.83
CA ARG A 264 27.16 -2.27 9.62
C ARG A 264 28.07 -1.93 8.45
N PHE A 265 27.81 -2.49 7.29
CA PHE A 265 28.62 -2.26 6.08
C PHE A 265 27.79 -1.47 5.07
N PRO A 266 28.30 -0.38 4.46
CA PRO A 266 27.59 0.29 3.38
C PRO A 266 27.16 -0.71 2.29
N ALA A 267 25.94 -0.55 1.76
CA ALA A 267 25.44 -1.36 0.67
C ALA A 267 25.20 -0.47 -0.56
N GLU A 268 25.77 -0.87 -1.69
CA GLU A 268 25.55 -0.20 -2.97
C GLU A 268 24.37 -0.84 -3.68
N ARG A 269 23.54 -0.02 -4.34
CA ARG A 269 22.37 -0.43 -5.09
C ARG A 269 22.67 -1.56 -6.08
N ASP A 270 23.73 -1.41 -6.88
CA ASP A 270 24.07 -2.35 -7.95
C ASP A 270 24.47 -3.74 -7.46
N ASN A 271 24.83 -3.88 -6.18
CA ASN A 271 25.15 -5.16 -5.56
C ASN A 271 23.91 -5.91 -5.06
N ILE A 272 22.76 -5.26 -4.99
CA ILE A 272 21.54 -5.84 -4.40
C ILE A 272 20.32 -5.74 -5.31
N LEU A 273 20.33 -4.89 -6.33
CA LEU A 273 19.18 -4.65 -7.20
C LEU A 273 19.55 -4.77 -8.68
N GLU A 274 18.86 -5.65 -9.38
CA GLU A 274 18.99 -5.82 -10.83
C GLU A 274 17.64 -5.68 -11.54
N ALA A 275 17.67 -5.44 -12.85
CA ALA A 275 16.46 -5.39 -13.66
C ALA A 275 15.87 -6.80 -13.81
N GLY A 276 14.58 -6.93 -13.55
CA GLY A 276 13.82 -8.17 -13.71
C GLY A 276 12.99 -8.21 -14.99
N PRO A 277 12.28 -9.33 -15.21
CA PRO A 277 11.27 -9.42 -16.27
C PRO A 277 10.14 -8.41 -16.02
N ASP A 278 9.32 -8.15 -17.04
CA ASP A 278 8.05 -7.45 -16.85
C ASP A 278 8.15 -6.06 -16.19
N SER A 279 9.30 -5.40 -16.37
CA SER A 279 9.60 -4.11 -15.75
C SER A 279 9.66 -4.16 -14.21
N THR A 280 9.80 -5.34 -13.59
CA THR A 280 10.10 -5.45 -12.16
C THR A 280 11.61 -5.28 -11.93
N TYR A 281 12.00 -5.18 -10.67
CA TYR A 281 13.37 -5.19 -10.20
C TYR A 281 13.54 -6.33 -9.20
N LEU A 282 14.67 -7.03 -9.26
CA LEU A 282 14.98 -8.18 -8.42
C LEU A 282 15.90 -7.73 -7.29
N LEU A 283 15.42 -7.75 -6.06
CA LEU A 283 16.18 -7.40 -4.86
C LEU A 283 16.72 -8.67 -4.19
N THR A 284 18.04 -8.74 -4.02
CA THR A 284 18.74 -9.86 -3.37
C THR A 284 19.61 -9.33 -2.23
N ALA A 285 19.49 -9.96 -1.05
CA ALA A 285 20.28 -9.59 0.12
C ALA A 285 20.40 -10.80 1.08
N HIS A 286 21.62 -11.33 1.24
CA HIS A 286 21.91 -12.39 2.20
C HIS A 286 21.90 -11.90 3.65
N ASP A 287 22.27 -10.64 3.85
CA ASP A 287 22.23 -9.93 5.13
C ASP A 287 20.91 -9.18 5.29
N ARG A 288 20.60 -8.75 6.52
CA ARG A 288 19.49 -7.81 6.72
C ARG A 288 19.90 -6.43 6.20
N LEU A 289 19.02 -5.74 5.49
CA LEU A 289 19.25 -4.36 5.08
C LEU A 289 18.84 -3.41 6.19
N GLU A 290 19.68 -2.44 6.52
CA GLU A 290 19.34 -1.29 7.36
C GLU A 290 19.25 -0.04 6.50
N VAL A 291 18.14 0.67 6.65
CA VAL A 291 17.83 1.90 5.93
C VAL A 291 17.73 3.03 6.93
N VAL A 292 18.53 4.08 6.75
CA VAL A 292 18.48 5.29 7.56
C VAL A 292 17.93 6.42 6.71
N TYR A 293 16.84 7.05 7.15
CA TYR A 293 16.22 8.19 6.46
C TYR A 293 16.41 9.47 7.26
N HIS A 294 17.07 10.46 6.67
CA HIS A 294 17.41 11.74 7.31
C HIS A 294 16.43 12.87 7.03
N GLY A 295 15.44 12.65 6.16
CA GLY A 295 14.55 13.72 5.70
C GLY A 295 13.57 14.23 6.76
N VAL A 296 13.25 13.43 7.78
CA VAL A 296 12.46 13.85 8.95
C VAL A 296 12.89 13.07 10.21
N PRO A 297 12.75 13.68 11.41
CA PRO A 297 13.03 13.01 12.67
C PRO A 297 12.01 11.92 12.99
N GLU A 298 12.28 11.15 14.05
CA GLU A 298 11.29 10.23 14.57
C GLU A 298 10.10 10.98 15.22
N ARG A 299 8.91 10.43 15.05
CA ARG A 299 7.68 10.80 15.76
C ARG A 299 7.61 10.15 17.14
N ARG A 300 6.99 10.83 18.11
CA ARG A 300 6.74 10.29 19.46
C ARG A 300 5.91 8.99 19.40
N ALA A 301 4.91 8.92 18.53
CA ALA A 301 4.09 7.73 18.33
C ALA A 301 4.90 6.47 17.97
N TYR A 302 6.02 6.61 17.23
CA TYR A 302 6.92 5.48 16.98
C TYR A 302 7.58 4.98 18.26
N LEU A 303 8.05 5.90 19.11
CA LEU A 303 8.71 5.53 20.36
C LEU A 303 7.72 4.87 21.33
N GLU A 304 6.47 5.31 21.33
CA GLU A 304 5.41 4.66 22.10
C GLU A 304 5.08 3.26 21.56
N TRP A 305 5.00 3.11 20.24
CA TRP A 305 4.79 1.83 19.58
C TRP A 305 5.93 0.84 19.82
N ALA A 306 7.18 1.32 19.79
CA ALA A 306 8.39 0.51 19.98
C ALA A 306 8.77 0.28 21.47
N ASP A 307 7.94 0.74 22.41
CA ASP A 307 8.23 0.73 23.85
C ASP A 307 9.55 1.43 24.25
N LEU A 308 9.87 2.52 23.54
CA LEU A 308 11.07 3.35 23.74
C LEU A 308 10.72 4.69 24.42
N ARG A 309 9.72 4.71 25.30
CA ARG A 309 9.13 5.95 25.87
C ARG A 309 10.11 6.85 26.63
N ARG A 310 11.24 6.30 27.10
CA ARG A 310 12.30 7.03 27.81
C ARG A 310 13.37 7.63 26.88
N ARG A 311 13.40 7.23 25.60
CA ARG A 311 14.33 7.78 24.60
C ARG A 311 13.73 9.07 24.04
N THR A 312 14.58 10.05 23.75
CA THR A 312 14.19 11.19 22.90
C THR A 312 14.15 10.76 21.44
N PRO A 313 13.22 11.28 20.61
CA PRO A 313 13.24 11.03 19.18
C PRO A 313 14.59 11.40 18.56
N ARG A 314 15.10 10.55 17.66
CA ARG A 314 16.28 10.85 16.84
C ARG A 314 15.92 11.82 15.72
N ASP A 315 16.94 12.49 15.20
CA ASP A 315 16.87 13.37 14.03
C ASP A 315 16.70 12.63 12.70
N HIS A 316 16.80 11.30 12.72
CA HIS A 316 16.63 10.40 11.58
C HIS A 316 15.78 9.20 11.96
N GLN A 317 15.23 8.52 10.97
CA GLN A 317 14.45 7.28 11.12
C GLN A 317 15.31 6.09 10.72
N THR A 318 15.27 5.00 11.49
CA THR A 318 15.94 3.74 11.16
C THR A 318 14.91 2.65 10.90
N SER A 319 15.09 1.94 9.79
CA SER A 319 14.28 0.79 9.38
C SER A 319 15.17 -0.38 9.04
N GLN A 320 14.63 -1.59 9.08
CA GLN A 320 15.35 -2.76 8.55
C GLN A 320 14.42 -3.64 7.71
N ILE A 321 14.99 -4.31 6.72
CA ILE A 321 14.31 -5.24 5.82
C ILE A 321 15.06 -6.58 5.87
N GLU A 322 14.34 -7.65 6.17
CA GLU A 322 14.83 -9.02 6.03
C GLU A 322 14.06 -9.73 4.91
N LEU A 323 14.78 -10.23 3.90
CA LEU A 323 14.17 -10.98 2.82
C LEU A 323 13.85 -12.41 3.28
N ASN A 324 12.58 -12.79 3.12
CA ASN A 324 12.08 -14.15 3.35
C ASN A 324 12.15 -14.99 2.06
N GLU A 325 12.10 -14.33 0.90
CA GLU A 325 12.24 -14.91 -0.43
C GLU A 325 13.32 -14.16 -1.22
N GLN A 326 14.08 -14.88 -2.06
CA GLN A 326 15.16 -14.29 -2.86
C GLN A 326 15.20 -14.91 -4.27
N PRO A 327 15.21 -14.09 -5.34
CA PRO A 327 15.08 -12.64 -5.32
C PRO A 327 13.65 -12.18 -4.94
N LEU A 328 13.55 -11.01 -4.31
CA LEU A 328 12.27 -10.33 -4.06
C LEU A 328 11.91 -9.45 -5.26
N HIS A 329 10.67 -9.50 -5.75
CA HIS A 329 10.27 -8.66 -6.88
C HIS A 329 9.70 -7.33 -6.40
N ILE A 330 10.24 -6.23 -6.95
CA ILE A 330 9.75 -4.87 -6.72
C ILE A 330 9.19 -4.34 -8.02
N ASP A 331 7.98 -3.78 -7.97
CA ASP A 331 7.38 -3.15 -9.14
C ASP A 331 7.84 -1.68 -9.33
N PRO A 332 7.64 -1.06 -10.51
CA PRO A 332 8.02 0.33 -10.75
C PRO A 332 7.36 1.37 -9.84
N SER A 333 6.28 1.02 -9.14
CA SER A 333 5.64 1.92 -8.18
C SER A 333 6.28 1.89 -6.80
N GLY A 334 7.25 1.00 -6.57
CA GLY A 334 7.95 0.83 -5.31
C GLY A 334 7.23 -0.10 -4.35
N GLU A 335 6.53 -1.12 -4.85
CA GLU A 335 5.79 -2.10 -4.05
C GLU A 335 6.42 -3.49 -4.19
N ILE A 336 6.36 -4.27 -3.12
CA ILE A 336 6.79 -5.67 -3.09
C ILE A 336 5.67 -6.53 -3.68
N VAL A 337 6.01 -7.41 -4.63
CA VAL A 337 5.00 -8.25 -5.32
C VAL A 337 4.54 -9.42 -4.43
N GLU A 338 5.47 -10.05 -3.70
CA GLU A 338 5.20 -11.15 -2.78
C GLU A 338 4.65 -10.66 -1.43
N PRO A 339 3.42 -11.02 -1.03
CA PRO A 339 2.80 -10.54 0.22
C PRO A 339 3.64 -10.75 1.48
N TYR A 340 4.45 -11.81 1.53
CA TYR A 340 5.32 -12.16 2.65
C TYR A 340 6.80 -12.26 2.28
N GLY A 341 7.19 -11.73 1.12
CA GLY A 341 8.57 -11.86 0.64
C GLY A 341 9.60 -11.11 1.50
N ALA A 342 9.16 -10.16 2.34
CA ALA A 342 10.04 -9.48 3.29
C ALA A 342 9.38 -9.26 4.66
N THR A 343 10.20 -9.34 5.70
CA THR A 343 9.87 -8.91 7.06
C THR A 343 10.42 -7.51 7.30
N LEU A 344 9.56 -6.60 7.72
CA LEU A 344 9.92 -5.21 8.01
C LEU A 344 10.10 -5.02 9.51
N TYR A 345 11.08 -4.20 9.89
CA TYR A 345 11.36 -3.84 11.28
C TYR A 345 11.38 -2.32 11.47
N GLN A 346 11.24 -1.90 12.73
CA GLN A 346 11.39 -0.51 13.17
C GLN A 346 10.46 0.43 12.38
N TYR A 347 10.96 1.52 11.78
CA TYR A 347 10.09 2.53 11.16
C TYR A 347 9.21 1.99 10.03
N PHE A 348 9.72 1.10 9.18
CA PHE A 348 8.91 0.47 8.15
C PHE A 348 7.81 -0.40 8.75
N ALA A 349 8.08 -1.16 9.81
CA ALA A 349 7.04 -1.94 10.51
C ALA A 349 5.98 -1.05 11.19
N PHE A 350 6.37 0.12 11.68
CA PHE A 350 5.46 1.10 12.27
C PHE A 350 4.58 1.78 11.21
N THR A 351 5.15 2.10 10.04
CA THR A 351 4.49 2.92 9.01
C THR A 351 3.79 2.13 7.90
N ALA A 352 4.15 0.87 7.66
CA ALA A 352 3.50 0.00 6.69
C ALA A 352 2.13 -0.48 7.21
N ARG A 353 1.19 0.45 7.35
CA ARG A 353 -0.16 0.24 7.92
C ARG A 353 -1.21 0.95 7.06
N MET A 354 -2.49 0.59 7.18
CA MET A 354 -3.54 1.13 6.31
C MET A 354 -3.72 2.65 6.45
N ALA A 355 -3.44 3.24 7.62
CA ALA A 355 -3.53 4.68 7.82
C ALA A 355 -2.59 5.50 6.91
N LYS A 356 -1.47 4.91 6.48
CA LYS A 356 -0.47 5.56 5.62
C LYS A 356 -0.48 5.06 4.18
N ARG A 357 -1.39 4.16 3.80
CA ARG A 357 -1.38 3.56 2.46
C ARG A 357 -1.87 4.57 1.42
N LEU A 358 -1.13 4.65 0.31
CA LEU A 358 -1.38 5.57 -0.80
C LEU A 358 -1.67 4.75 -2.07
N PRO A 359 -2.61 5.18 -2.92
CA PRO A 359 -2.85 4.50 -4.18
C PRO A 359 -1.63 4.60 -5.10
N ARG A 360 -1.50 3.67 -6.05
CA ARG A 360 -0.42 3.69 -7.05
C ARG A 360 -0.38 4.99 -7.84
N GLU A 361 -1.51 5.63 -8.06
CA GLU A 361 -1.60 6.90 -8.76
C GLU A 361 -1.01 8.09 -8.01
N TYR A 362 -0.81 7.99 -6.69
CA TYR A 362 -0.21 9.08 -5.94
C TYR A 362 1.25 9.28 -6.37
N GLU A 363 1.56 10.48 -6.84
CA GLU A 363 2.92 10.96 -7.07
C GLU A 363 3.20 12.11 -6.10
N PRO A 364 4.34 12.09 -5.39
CA PRO A 364 4.74 13.23 -4.58
C PRO A 364 4.97 14.46 -5.48
N PRO A 365 4.74 15.69 -4.98
CA PRO A 365 5.18 16.90 -5.67
C PRO A 365 6.69 16.85 -5.94
N LYS A 366 7.10 17.34 -7.12
CA LYS A 366 8.51 17.46 -7.50
C LYS A 366 9.25 18.49 -6.68
#